data_AF-A0A1C4ZS73-F1
#
_entry.id   AF-A0A1C4ZS73-F1
#
_cell.length_a   1.000
_cell.length_b   1.000
_cell.length_c   1.000
_cell.angle_alpha   90.00
_cell.angle_beta   90.00
_cell.angle_gamma   90.00
#
_symmetry.space_group_name_H-M   'P 1'
#
loop_
_entity.id
_entity.type
_entity.pdbx_description
1 polymer ?
#
loop_
_entity_poly.entity_id
_entity_poly.type
_entity_poly.pdbx_seq_one_letter_code
_entity_poly.pdbx_strand_id
1 'polypeptide(L)'
;MGTSVDGERGSMVDMADVERDRITRGRRRFRLLAVGAVVVLAIAGFVIGAITGGDELPSWRGNPPGWAENAGLALVGLGLLGEAGWFVYGYRSGRFKANRESRIWAVSWSRRRELAKQVRRDEPAAGEDPAVLRNVAEQMAGGRWLLGLYACMMLFFAGQALSRYSWFWTVLLLVMAALFVVAAVSIFRDARRAEAFLRHRPVGGGD
;
A
#
# COMPACT_ATOMS: atom_id res chain seq x y z
N MET A 1 -19.74 -55.47 22.42
CA MET A 1 -18.98 -55.02 21.24
C MET A 1 -19.58 -53.72 20.77
N GLY A 2 -18.96 -52.59 21.09
CA GLY A 2 -19.35 -51.26 20.63
C GLY A 2 -18.08 -50.46 20.40
N THR A 3 -17.72 -50.25 19.14
CA THR A 3 -16.48 -49.61 18.73
C THR A 3 -16.70 -48.11 18.55
N SER A 4 -16.06 -47.35 19.43
CA SER A 4 -15.49 -46.00 19.31
C SER A 4 -15.59 -45.31 17.93
N VAL A 5 -16.44 -44.30 17.83
CA VAL A 5 -16.48 -43.32 16.71
C VAL A 5 -16.02 -41.92 17.15
N ASP A 6 -15.70 -41.72 18.44
CA ASP A 6 -15.41 -40.38 18.99
C ASP A 6 -13.96 -39.87 18.82
N GLY A 7 -13.07 -40.64 18.17
CA GLY A 7 -11.64 -40.29 18.05
C GLY A 7 -11.28 -39.30 16.95
N GLU A 8 -12.02 -39.25 15.83
CA GLU A 8 -11.58 -38.48 14.64
C GLU A 8 -11.99 -37.00 14.64
N ARG A 9 -13.01 -36.63 15.42
CA ARG A 9 -13.46 -35.23 15.51
C ARG A 9 -12.52 -34.31 16.26
N GLY A 10 -11.68 -34.84 17.16
CA GLY A 10 -10.71 -34.05 17.92
C GLY A 10 -9.52 -33.57 17.08
N SER A 11 -9.09 -34.36 16.08
CA SER A 11 -7.88 -34.07 15.29
C SER A 11 -8.09 -33.00 14.21
N MET A 12 -9.28 -32.88 13.62
CA MET A 12 -9.57 -31.85 12.61
C MET A 12 -9.75 -30.45 13.19
N VAL A 13 -10.26 -30.34 14.42
CA VAL A 13 -10.46 -29.06 15.09
C VAL A 13 -9.12 -28.43 15.48
N ASP A 14 -8.18 -29.24 15.98
CA ASP A 14 -6.85 -28.77 16.39
C ASP A 14 -5.98 -28.35 15.19
N MET A 15 -6.13 -29.01 14.04
CA MET A 15 -5.39 -28.65 12.81
C MET A 15 -5.90 -27.34 12.18
N ALA A 16 -7.22 -27.12 12.17
CA ALA A 16 -7.83 -25.90 11.66
C ALA A 16 -7.49 -24.67 12.52
N ASP A 17 -7.36 -24.85 13.82
CA ASP A 17 -7.00 -23.76 14.75
C ASP A 17 -5.49 -23.46 14.72
N VAL A 18 -4.62 -24.47 14.55
CA VAL A 18 -3.17 -24.28 14.31
C VAL A 18 -2.90 -23.60 12.95
N GLU A 19 -3.69 -23.89 11.92
CA GLU A 19 -3.55 -23.26 10.59
C GLU A 19 -4.10 -21.82 10.58
N ARG A 20 -5.18 -21.56 11.33
CA ARG A 20 -5.69 -20.21 11.58
C ARG A 20 -4.68 -19.34 12.34
N ASP A 21 -3.97 -19.90 13.33
CA ASP A 21 -3.00 -19.14 14.14
C ASP A 21 -1.66 -18.89 13.43
N ARG A 22 -1.30 -19.69 12.41
CA ARG A 22 -0.14 -19.43 11.52
C ARG A 22 -0.42 -18.32 10.51
N ILE A 23 -1.65 -18.17 10.03
CA ILE A 23 -2.03 -17.18 8.99
C ILE A 23 -2.20 -15.76 9.57
N THR A 24 -2.56 -15.63 10.85
CA THR A 24 -2.73 -14.34 11.56
C THR A 24 -1.38 -13.66 11.87
N ARG A 25 -0.33 -14.42 12.24
CA ARG A 25 1.02 -13.88 12.48
C ARG A 25 1.73 -13.42 11.21
N GLY A 26 1.41 -14.01 10.05
CA GLY A 26 2.01 -13.67 8.76
C GLY A 26 1.63 -12.29 8.21
N ARG A 27 0.44 -11.77 8.51
CA ARG A 27 -0.11 -10.52 7.90
C ARG A 27 0.26 -9.23 8.62
N ARG A 28 0.36 -9.26 9.96
CA ARG A 28 0.94 -8.15 10.73
C ARG A 28 2.41 -7.98 10.34
N ARG A 29 3.11 -9.10 10.14
CA ARG A 29 4.45 -9.14 9.53
C ARG A 29 4.44 -8.65 8.09
N PHE A 30 3.56 -9.09 7.19
CA PHE A 30 3.61 -8.66 5.78
C PHE A 30 3.33 -7.17 5.57
N ARG A 31 2.46 -6.55 6.38
CA ARG A 31 2.16 -5.11 6.27
C ARG A 31 3.15 -4.25 7.05
N LEU A 32 3.67 -4.71 8.19
CA LEU A 32 4.88 -4.14 8.79
C LEU A 32 6.12 -4.40 7.91
N LEU A 33 6.12 -5.42 7.06
CA LEU A 33 7.17 -5.70 6.09
C LEU A 33 6.94 -4.91 4.81
N ALA A 34 5.73 -4.50 4.45
CA ALA A 34 5.50 -3.65 3.28
C ALA A 34 5.70 -2.17 3.63
N VAL A 35 5.10 -1.71 4.73
CA VAL A 35 5.38 -0.38 5.29
C VAL A 35 6.81 -0.32 5.78
N GLY A 36 7.28 -1.36 6.49
CA GLY A 36 8.67 -1.50 6.85
C GLY A 36 9.56 -1.74 5.66
N ALA A 37 9.15 -2.36 4.55
CA ALA A 37 10.00 -2.41 3.33
C ALA A 37 10.05 -1.06 2.67
N VAL A 38 8.97 -0.29 2.62
CA VAL A 38 9.01 1.09 2.09
C VAL A 38 9.86 1.97 3.00
N VAL A 39 9.72 1.86 4.32
CA VAL A 39 10.54 2.58 5.29
C VAL A 39 11.98 2.07 5.28
N VAL A 40 12.23 0.78 5.12
CA VAL A 40 13.57 0.17 4.98
C VAL A 40 14.15 0.48 3.62
N LEU A 41 13.38 0.62 2.55
CA LEU A 41 13.86 1.07 1.24
C LEU A 41 14.13 2.58 1.25
N ALA A 42 13.36 3.36 1.99
CA ALA A 42 13.60 4.79 2.19
C ALA A 42 14.83 5.01 3.09
N ILE A 43 14.92 4.28 4.21
CA ILE A 43 16.08 4.29 5.10
C ILE A 43 17.29 3.68 4.39
N ALA A 44 17.17 2.57 3.66
CA ALA A 44 18.26 2.00 2.89
C ALA A 44 18.64 2.91 1.72
N GLY A 45 17.70 3.59 1.07
CA GLY A 45 18.01 4.59 0.05
C GLY A 45 18.73 5.81 0.65
N PHE A 46 18.33 6.23 1.85
CA PHE A 46 18.99 7.29 2.62
C PHE A 46 20.38 6.85 3.11
N VAL A 47 20.51 5.63 3.64
CA VAL A 47 21.74 5.04 4.18
C VAL A 47 22.71 4.69 3.05
N ILE A 48 22.24 4.10 1.94
CA ILE A 48 23.02 3.91 0.72
C ILE A 48 23.41 5.29 0.18
N GLY A 49 22.49 6.25 0.11
CA GLY A 49 22.80 7.61 -0.31
C GLY A 49 23.85 8.30 0.56
N ALA A 50 23.84 8.06 1.87
CA ALA A 50 24.78 8.59 2.85
C ALA A 50 26.13 7.84 2.85
N ILE A 51 26.13 6.52 2.68
CA ILE A 51 27.34 5.68 2.62
C ILE A 51 28.05 5.84 1.26
N THR A 52 27.29 5.94 0.16
CA THR A 52 27.83 6.18 -1.19
C THR A 52 28.24 7.63 -1.43
N GLY A 53 28.10 8.50 -0.42
CA GLY A 53 28.78 9.79 -0.37
C GLY A 53 30.32 9.69 -0.53
N GLY A 54 30.89 8.48 -0.47
CA GLY A 54 32.31 8.20 -0.75
C GLY A 54 32.57 7.41 -2.04
N ASP A 55 31.90 6.27 -2.28
CA ASP A 55 32.31 5.30 -3.32
C ASP A 55 31.15 4.62 -4.08
N GLU A 56 30.49 5.32 -5.01
CA GLU A 56 29.87 4.61 -6.14
C GLU A 56 31.00 4.10 -7.05
N LEU A 57 30.86 2.90 -7.64
CA LEU A 57 31.83 2.38 -8.62
C LEU A 57 32.17 3.49 -9.63
N PRO A 58 33.45 3.78 -9.93
CA PRO A 58 33.83 4.88 -10.81
C PRO A 58 33.11 4.88 -12.17
N SER A 59 32.71 3.69 -12.64
CA SER A 59 31.98 3.51 -13.89
C SER A 59 30.51 3.92 -13.85
N TRP A 60 29.92 4.12 -12.67
CA TRP A 60 28.50 4.42 -12.49
C TRP A 60 28.24 5.89 -12.11
N ARG A 61 29.27 6.61 -11.66
CA ARG A 61 29.20 8.05 -11.38
C ARG A 61 29.18 8.83 -12.69
N GLY A 62 28.06 9.52 -12.95
CA GLY A 62 28.04 10.58 -13.94
C GLY A 62 28.60 11.86 -13.35
N ASN A 63 29.12 12.74 -14.22
CA ASN A 63 29.45 14.11 -13.85
C ASN A 63 28.24 15.00 -14.21
N PRO A 64 27.34 15.33 -13.26
CA PRO A 64 26.17 16.15 -13.56
C PRO A 64 26.60 17.53 -14.04
N PRO A 65 25.94 18.11 -15.06
CA PRO A 65 26.08 19.53 -15.32
C PRO A 65 25.50 20.31 -14.12
N GLY A 66 26.10 21.45 -13.74
CA GLY A 66 25.74 22.16 -12.50
C GLY A 66 24.26 22.59 -12.40
N TRP A 67 23.56 22.78 -13.52
CA TRP A 67 22.12 23.04 -13.52
C TRP A 67 21.30 21.81 -13.08
N ALA A 68 21.75 20.60 -13.45
CA ALA A 68 21.07 19.35 -13.12
C ALA A 68 21.24 19.00 -11.64
N GLU A 69 22.41 19.28 -11.07
CA GLU A 69 22.64 19.12 -9.64
C GLU A 69 21.67 19.98 -8.82
N ASN A 70 21.63 21.28 -9.10
CA ASN A 70 20.74 22.22 -8.40
C ASN A 70 19.26 21.89 -8.60
N ALA A 71 18.85 21.57 -9.83
CA ALA A 71 17.48 21.15 -10.12
C ALA A 71 17.13 19.83 -9.41
N GLY A 72 18.07 18.88 -9.37
CA GLY A 72 17.90 17.61 -8.68
C GLY A 72 17.71 17.78 -7.18
N LEU A 73 18.54 18.60 -6.55
CA LEU A 73 18.42 18.95 -5.13
C LEU A 73 17.09 19.65 -4.82
N ALA A 74 16.65 20.57 -5.68
CA ALA A 74 15.36 21.23 -5.54
C ALA A 74 14.19 20.23 -5.62
N LEU A 75 14.24 19.27 -6.55
CA LEU A 75 13.25 18.20 -6.69
C LEU A 75 13.21 17.26 -5.48
N VAL A 76 14.39 16.90 -4.93
CA VAL A 76 14.50 16.12 -3.69
C VAL A 76 13.84 16.87 -2.53
N GLY A 77 14.17 18.15 -2.36
CA GLY A 77 13.59 19.01 -1.32
C GLY A 77 12.07 19.11 -1.45
N LEU A 78 11.56 19.36 -2.66
CA LEU A 78 10.12 19.41 -2.93
C LEU A 78 9.42 18.07 -2.67
N GLY A 79 10.04 16.96 -3.06
CA GLY A 79 9.54 15.61 -2.79
C GLY A 79 9.38 15.36 -1.29
N LEU A 80 10.42 15.65 -0.50
CA LEU A 80 10.42 15.46 0.95
C LEU A 80 9.42 16.37 1.66
N LEU A 81 9.39 17.66 1.31
CA LEU A 81 8.43 18.61 1.89
C LEU A 81 6.99 18.24 1.53
N GLY A 82 6.75 17.82 0.29
CA GLY A 82 5.45 17.35 -0.18
C GLY A 82 5.01 16.07 0.55
N GLU A 83 5.93 15.13 0.78
CA GLU A 83 5.66 13.92 1.55
C GLU A 83 5.28 14.23 2.99
N ALA A 84 6.04 15.08 3.67
CA ALA A 84 5.72 15.57 5.01
C ALA A 84 4.34 16.27 5.05
N GLY A 85 4.06 17.13 4.06
CA GLY A 85 2.76 17.78 3.90
C GLY A 85 1.61 16.78 3.75
N TRP A 86 1.79 15.73 2.93
CA TRP A 86 0.79 14.67 2.76
C TRP A 86 0.58 13.82 4.02
N PHE A 87 1.64 13.55 4.78
CA PHE A 87 1.52 12.89 6.08
C PHE A 87 0.72 13.75 7.06
N VAL A 88 1.03 15.05 7.16
CA VAL A 88 0.29 15.99 8.01
C VAL A 88 -1.17 16.09 7.57
N TYR A 89 -1.44 16.16 6.26
CA TYR A 89 -2.80 16.14 5.73
C TYR A 89 -3.53 14.84 6.10
N GLY A 90 -2.90 13.68 5.92
CA GLY A 90 -3.48 12.38 6.26
C GLY A 90 -3.79 12.27 7.76
N TYR A 91 -2.96 12.89 8.61
CA TYR A 91 -3.17 12.96 10.05
C TYR A 91 -4.33 13.90 10.42
N ARG A 92 -4.31 15.14 9.90
CA ARG A 92 -5.34 16.15 10.18
C ARG A 92 -6.72 15.77 9.64
N SER A 93 -6.78 15.14 8.48
CA SER A 93 -8.03 14.65 7.89
C SER A 93 -8.63 13.45 8.61
N GLY A 94 -7.98 12.95 9.68
CA GLY A 94 -8.44 11.77 10.42
C GLY A 94 -8.37 10.48 9.60
N ARG A 95 -7.82 10.49 8.38
CA ARG A 95 -7.75 9.31 7.50
C ARG A 95 -6.92 8.19 8.12
N PHE A 96 -5.86 8.51 8.84
CA PHE A 96 -5.11 7.50 9.60
C PHE A 96 -5.92 6.89 10.74
N LYS A 97 -6.71 7.71 11.46
CA LYS A 97 -7.56 7.27 12.56
C LYS A 97 -8.72 6.41 12.05
N ALA A 98 -9.45 6.87 11.04
CA ALA A 98 -10.54 6.13 10.39
C ALA A 98 -10.06 4.78 9.80
N ASN A 99 -8.86 4.76 9.23
CA ASN A 99 -8.27 3.51 8.75
C ASN A 99 -7.86 2.58 9.90
N ARG A 100 -7.34 3.11 11.01
CA ARG A 100 -6.92 2.33 12.18
C ARG A 100 -8.09 1.77 12.99
N GLU A 101 -9.20 2.48 13.06
CA GLU A 101 -10.39 2.11 13.84
C GLU A 101 -11.37 1.21 13.06
N SER A 102 -11.15 1.01 11.75
CA SER A 102 -12.05 0.20 10.94
C SER A 102 -11.97 -1.29 11.30
N ARG A 103 -13.12 -1.87 11.69
CA ARG A 103 -13.30 -3.31 11.98
C ARG A 103 -12.89 -4.23 10.82
N ILE A 104 -12.76 -3.72 9.60
CA ILE A 104 -12.24 -4.43 8.42
C ILE A 104 -10.80 -4.93 8.63
N TRP A 105 -10.06 -4.35 9.57
CA TRP A 105 -8.70 -4.78 9.89
C TRP A 105 -8.59 -6.00 10.79
N ALA A 106 -9.67 -6.34 11.49
CA ALA A 106 -9.78 -7.63 12.17
C ALA A 106 -10.02 -8.79 11.18
N VAL A 107 -10.45 -8.46 9.96
CA VAL A 107 -10.79 -9.44 8.92
C VAL A 107 -9.53 -9.89 8.17
N SER A 108 -9.47 -11.19 7.90
CA SER A 108 -8.38 -11.84 7.18
C SER A 108 -8.22 -11.22 5.75
N TRP A 109 -7.00 -10.99 5.25
CA TRP A 109 -6.71 -10.47 3.89
C TRP A 109 -7.38 -11.26 2.76
N SER A 110 -7.54 -12.58 2.90
CA SER A 110 -8.23 -13.41 1.93
C SER A 110 -9.69 -12.99 1.86
N ARG A 111 -10.33 -12.84 3.03
CA ARG A 111 -11.69 -12.32 3.14
C ARG A 111 -11.77 -10.86 2.68
N ARG A 112 -10.78 -10.01 2.95
CA ARG A 112 -10.74 -8.63 2.43
C ARG A 112 -10.61 -8.57 0.92
N ARG A 113 -9.79 -9.42 0.32
CA ARG A 113 -9.63 -9.54 -1.14
C ARG A 113 -10.90 -10.06 -1.78
N GLU A 114 -11.59 -10.98 -1.11
CA GLU A 114 -12.87 -11.53 -1.55
C GLU A 114 -13.98 -10.48 -1.48
N LEU A 115 -14.11 -9.75 -0.37
CA LEU A 115 -15.01 -8.61 -0.22
C LEU A 115 -14.73 -7.53 -1.28
N ALA A 116 -13.45 -7.19 -1.50
CA ALA A 116 -13.07 -6.25 -2.55
C ALA A 116 -13.41 -6.79 -3.95
N LYS A 117 -13.32 -8.12 -4.17
CA LYS A 117 -13.71 -8.76 -5.44
C LYS A 117 -15.23 -8.71 -5.63
N GLN A 118 -16.02 -8.93 -4.58
CA GLN A 118 -17.47 -8.79 -4.60
C GLN A 118 -17.89 -7.35 -4.93
N VAL A 119 -17.29 -6.34 -4.27
CA VAL A 119 -17.52 -4.92 -4.58
C VAL A 119 -17.12 -4.58 -6.03
N ARG A 120 -16.01 -5.14 -6.55
CA ARG A 120 -15.56 -4.89 -7.92
C ARG A 120 -16.44 -5.55 -8.99
N ARG A 121 -17.11 -6.65 -8.67
CA ARG A 121 -17.97 -7.42 -9.58
C ARG A 121 -19.45 -7.06 -9.44
N ASP A 122 -19.79 -6.29 -8.42
CA ASP A 122 -21.17 -5.99 -8.04
C ASP A 122 -22.02 -7.24 -7.71
N GLU A 123 -21.34 -8.31 -7.28
CA GLU A 123 -21.91 -9.62 -6.96
C GLU A 123 -21.74 -9.90 -5.44
N PRO A 124 -22.60 -9.35 -4.57
CA PRO A 124 -22.56 -9.68 -3.15
C PRO A 124 -22.91 -11.15 -2.93
N ALA A 125 -22.12 -11.85 -2.10
CA ALA A 125 -22.45 -13.23 -1.73
C ALA A 125 -23.71 -13.27 -0.85
N ALA A 126 -24.49 -14.35 -0.96
CA ALA A 126 -25.68 -14.55 -0.13
C ALA A 126 -25.31 -14.53 1.36
N GLY A 127 -25.91 -13.60 2.12
CA GLY A 127 -25.66 -13.43 3.56
C GLY A 127 -24.53 -12.46 3.92
N GLU A 128 -23.88 -11.79 2.95
CA GLU A 128 -22.91 -10.75 3.27
C GLU A 128 -23.60 -9.46 3.74
N ASP A 129 -23.13 -8.89 4.85
CA ASP A 129 -23.68 -7.64 5.41
C ASP A 129 -23.42 -6.46 4.44
N PRO A 130 -24.48 -5.79 3.92
CA PRO A 130 -24.34 -4.64 3.03
C PRO A 130 -23.54 -3.49 3.66
N ALA A 131 -23.58 -3.33 4.99
CA ALA A 131 -22.80 -2.31 5.68
C ALA A 131 -21.27 -2.59 5.61
N VAL A 132 -20.86 -3.86 5.61
CA VAL A 132 -19.45 -4.25 5.45
C VAL A 132 -18.97 -3.97 4.03
N LEU A 133 -19.76 -4.32 3.02
CA LEU A 133 -19.43 -4.05 1.61
C LEU A 133 -19.34 -2.54 1.32
N ARG A 134 -20.24 -1.75 1.90
CA ARG A 134 -20.19 -0.29 1.82
C ARG A 134 -18.92 0.28 2.44
N ASN A 135 -18.56 -0.13 3.65
CA ASN A 135 -17.31 0.31 4.30
C ASN A 135 -16.07 -0.04 3.46
N VAL A 136 -16.05 -1.20 2.80
CA VAL A 136 -14.98 -1.59 1.89
C VAL A 136 -14.94 -0.68 0.65
N ALA A 137 -16.11 -0.37 0.06
CA ALA A 137 -16.21 0.55 -1.07
C ALA A 137 -15.75 1.97 -0.70
N GLU A 138 -16.16 2.50 0.45
CA GLU A 138 -15.72 3.82 0.95
C GLU A 138 -14.21 3.86 1.18
N GLN A 139 -13.60 2.78 1.70
CA GLN A 139 -12.14 2.68 1.81
C GLN A 139 -11.44 2.65 0.44
N MET A 140 -11.99 1.94 -0.53
CA MET A 140 -11.45 1.87 -1.89
C MET A 140 -11.53 3.23 -2.61
N ALA A 141 -12.67 3.92 -2.49
CA ALA A 141 -12.85 5.28 -3.02
C ALA A 141 -11.92 6.28 -2.30
N GLY A 142 -11.76 6.10 -0.99
CA GLY A 142 -10.90 6.92 -0.15
C GLY A 142 -9.44 6.84 -0.53
N GLY A 143 -8.95 5.76 -1.15
CA GLY A 143 -7.53 5.49 -1.45
C GLY A 143 -6.82 6.47 -2.38
N ARG A 144 -7.56 7.33 -3.11
CA ARG A 144 -6.99 8.28 -4.09
C ARG A 144 -5.95 9.25 -3.51
N TRP A 145 -6.04 9.60 -2.23
CA TRP A 145 -5.06 10.48 -1.60
C TRP A 145 -3.62 9.91 -1.61
N LEU A 146 -3.47 8.58 -1.66
CA LEU A 146 -2.17 7.92 -1.75
C LEU A 146 -1.43 8.26 -3.06
N LEU A 147 -2.16 8.65 -4.11
CA LEU A 147 -1.56 9.11 -5.36
C LEU A 147 -0.70 10.36 -5.17
N GLY A 148 -1.10 11.24 -4.25
CA GLY A 148 -0.32 12.41 -3.89
C GLY A 148 1.02 12.03 -3.25
N LEU A 149 1.01 11.02 -2.38
CA LEU A 149 2.23 10.47 -1.78
C LEU A 149 3.16 9.86 -2.85
N TYR A 150 2.60 9.10 -3.81
CA TYR A 150 3.39 8.53 -4.92
C TYR A 150 3.98 9.61 -5.83
N ALA A 151 3.26 10.71 -6.06
CA ALA A 151 3.78 11.84 -6.82
C ALA A 151 4.98 12.50 -6.12
N CYS A 152 4.89 12.74 -4.80
CA CYS A 152 6.02 13.27 -4.01
C CYS A 152 7.22 12.33 -4.03
N MET A 153 6.98 11.02 -3.90
CA MET A 153 8.05 10.02 -3.96
C MET A 153 8.70 9.95 -5.36
N MET A 154 7.94 10.15 -6.44
CA MET A 154 8.52 10.28 -7.79
C MET A 154 9.40 11.51 -7.95
N LEU A 155 8.98 12.65 -7.41
CA LEU A 155 9.82 13.85 -7.42
C LEU A 155 11.15 13.61 -6.69
N PHE A 156 11.11 12.89 -5.57
CA PHE A 156 12.32 12.50 -4.85
C PHE A 156 13.25 11.62 -5.71
N PHE A 157 12.75 10.52 -6.29
CA PHE A 157 13.57 9.65 -7.13
C PHE A 157 14.09 10.35 -8.40
N ALA A 158 13.28 11.21 -9.00
CA ALA A 158 13.68 12.02 -10.14
C ALA A 158 14.79 13.01 -9.77
N GLY A 159 14.65 13.65 -8.60
CA GLY A 159 15.66 14.56 -8.06
C GLY A 159 16.98 13.85 -7.77
N GLN A 160 16.96 12.65 -7.20
CA GLN A 160 18.16 11.82 -6.98
C GLN A 160 18.82 11.42 -8.30
N ALA A 161 18.04 10.95 -9.28
CA ALA A 161 18.56 10.58 -10.59
C ALA A 161 19.21 11.76 -11.31
N LEU A 162 18.62 12.95 -11.19
CA LEU A 162 19.14 14.17 -11.82
C LEU A 162 20.37 14.72 -11.09
N SER A 163 20.35 14.73 -9.74
CA SER A 163 21.43 15.26 -8.92
C SER A 163 22.70 14.42 -9.02
N ARG A 164 22.57 13.09 -9.12
CA ARG A 164 23.73 12.19 -9.19
C ARG A 164 24.14 11.79 -10.59
N TYR A 165 23.26 11.98 -11.58
CA TYR A 165 23.50 11.62 -12.98
C TYR A 165 24.02 10.19 -13.17
N SER A 166 23.59 9.27 -12.29
CA SER A 166 24.13 7.92 -12.14
C SER A 166 23.14 6.90 -12.70
N TRP A 167 23.63 5.94 -13.48
CA TRP A 167 22.79 4.92 -14.13
C TRP A 167 21.96 4.13 -13.12
N PHE A 168 22.53 3.86 -11.94
CA PHE A 168 21.83 3.19 -10.85
C PHE A 168 20.54 3.92 -10.47
N TRP A 169 20.63 5.24 -10.26
CA TRP A 169 19.48 6.06 -9.86
C TRP A 169 18.47 6.21 -10.98
N THR A 170 18.92 6.27 -12.24
CA THR A 170 18.03 6.24 -13.41
C THR A 170 17.25 4.93 -13.49
N VAL A 171 17.91 3.78 -13.36
CA VAL A 171 17.25 2.47 -13.36
C VAL A 171 16.29 2.35 -12.19
N LEU A 172 16.69 2.80 -11.00
CA LEU A 172 15.83 2.78 -9.81
C LEU A 172 14.58 3.65 -10.00
N LEU A 173 14.73 4.86 -10.56
CA LEU A 173 13.62 5.73 -10.93
C LEU A 173 12.66 5.02 -11.88
N LEU A 174 13.17 4.39 -12.95
CA LEU A 174 12.34 3.69 -13.93
C LEU A 174 11.56 2.52 -13.30
N VAL A 175 12.22 1.72 -12.46
CA VAL A 175 11.57 0.61 -11.74
C VAL A 175 10.48 1.15 -10.81
N MET A 176 10.78 2.19 -10.03
CA MET A 176 9.80 2.79 -9.12
C MET A 176 8.64 3.44 -9.88
N ALA A 177 8.90 4.09 -11.01
CA ALA A 177 7.88 4.67 -11.87
C ALA A 177 6.93 3.59 -12.39
N ALA A 178 7.45 2.46 -12.88
CA ALA A 178 6.64 1.34 -13.32
C ALA A 178 5.74 0.79 -12.20
N LEU A 179 6.30 0.59 -11.00
CA LEU A 179 5.54 0.13 -9.83
C LEU A 179 4.43 1.11 -9.45
N PHE A 180 4.71 2.42 -9.47
CA PHE A 180 3.71 3.43 -9.12
C PHE A 180 2.65 3.59 -10.19
N VAL A 181 2.96 3.46 -11.48
CA VAL A 181 1.96 3.44 -12.55
C VAL A 181 0.99 2.28 -12.32
N VAL A 182 1.51 1.08 -12.04
CA VAL A 182 0.67 -0.09 -11.74
C VAL A 182 -0.19 0.15 -10.49
N ALA A 183 0.39 0.70 -9.42
CA ALA A 183 -0.34 1.03 -8.20
C ALA A 183 -1.42 2.10 -8.45
N ALA A 184 -1.09 3.16 -9.18
CA ALA A 184 -2.00 4.26 -9.49
C ALA A 184 -3.18 3.79 -10.35
N VAL A 185 -2.91 3.03 -11.42
CA VAL A 185 -3.95 2.43 -12.26
C VAL A 185 -4.85 1.52 -11.43
N SER A 186 -4.27 0.72 -10.54
CA SER A 186 -5.04 -0.14 -9.64
C SER A 186 -5.95 0.67 -8.72
N ILE A 187 -5.42 1.70 -8.06
CA ILE A 187 -6.18 2.61 -7.18
C ILE A 187 -7.29 3.33 -7.95
N PHE A 188 -7.01 3.84 -9.16
CA PHE A 188 -8.02 4.53 -9.97
C PHE A 188 -9.14 3.59 -10.41
N ARG A 189 -8.81 2.38 -10.90
CA ARG A 189 -9.80 1.38 -11.29
C ARG A 189 -10.65 0.95 -10.10
N ASP A 190 -10.01 0.75 -8.95
CA ASP A 190 -10.67 0.38 -7.70
C ASP A 190 -11.60 1.47 -7.19
N ALA A 191 -11.14 2.72 -7.18
CA ALA A 191 -11.95 3.86 -6.75
C ALA A 191 -13.13 4.09 -7.69
N ARG A 192 -12.95 3.99 -9.02
CA ARG A 192 -14.05 4.12 -9.99
C ARG A 192 -15.11 3.03 -9.79
N ARG A 193 -14.68 1.78 -9.58
CA ARG A 193 -15.60 0.65 -9.32
C ARG A 193 -16.33 0.81 -8.00
N ALA A 194 -15.63 1.23 -6.95
CA ALA A 194 -16.23 1.50 -5.66
C ALA A 194 -17.25 2.65 -5.70
N GLU A 195 -16.94 3.73 -6.42
CA GLU A 195 -17.89 4.82 -6.64
C GLU A 195 -19.11 4.40 -7.46
N ALA A 196 -18.92 3.52 -8.45
CA ALA A 196 -20.03 2.94 -9.19
C ALA A 196 -20.90 2.09 -8.26
N PHE A 197 -20.31 1.23 -7.44
CA PHE A 197 -21.01 0.41 -6.45
C PHE A 197 -21.83 1.27 -5.46
N LEU A 198 -21.21 2.34 -4.92
CA LEU A 198 -21.89 3.28 -4.01
C LEU A 198 -23.04 4.04 -4.68
N ARG A 199 -22.93 4.32 -5.99
CA ARG A 199 -23.99 4.97 -6.76
C ARG A 199 -25.19 4.07 -7.07
N HIS A 200 -24.96 2.77 -7.28
CA HIS A 200 -26.04 1.81 -7.59
C HIS A 200 -26.73 1.28 -6.34
N ARG A 201 -26.10 1.37 -5.17
CA ARG A 201 -26.72 1.10 -3.87
C ARG A 201 -26.73 2.36 -2.99
N PRO A 202 -27.44 3.43 -3.39
CA PRO A 202 -27.68 4.56 -2.51
C PRO A 202 -28.49 4.03 -1.32
N VAL A 203 -28.26 4.63 -0.15
CA VAL A 203 -28.83 4.27 1.15
C VAL A 203 -30.28 3.80 0.98
N GLY A 204 -30.53 2.52 1.20
CA GLY A 204 -31.88 2.06 1.52
C GLY A 204 -32.26 2.73 2.82
N GLY A 205 -33.16 3.71 2.74
CA GLY A 205 -33.76 4.37 3.89
C GLY A 205 -34.34 3.31 4.81
N GLY A 206 -33.83 3.26 6.03
CA GLY A 206 -34.61 2.76 7.15
C GLY A 206 -35.51 3.91 7.56
N ASP A 207 -36.73 3.90 7.03
CA ASP A 207 -37.91 4.20 7.83
C ASP A 207 -38.34 2.91 8.52
#